data_AF-A0A022QR69-F1
#
_entry.id   AF-A0A022QR69-F1
#
_cell.length_a   1.000
_cell.length_b   1.000
_cell.length_c   1.000
_cell.angle_alpha   90.00
_cell.angle_beta   90.00
_cell.angle_gamma   90.00
#
_symmetry.space_group_name_H-M   'P 1'
#
loop_
_entity.id
_entity.type
_entity.pdbx_description
1 polymer ?
#
loop_
_entity_poly.entity_id
_entity_poly.type
_entity_poly.pdbx_seq_one_letter_code
_entity_poly.pdbx_strand_id
1 'polypeptide(L)'
;PHIQTPPRLRHQLLPHRRRSQMAHAVSSLTSSTLFIRQQFQSRKLFQRPSRGCWTNSRQFSSSAAARRGIRVVRSDSTGGGYGGASEISESESKASGYVWPDGNKRPRVCILGGGFGGLYTALRLESLDWPEGKKPQVVLVDQCERFAFKPLLYELLSGEVDEWEIAPRFSDLLSNTAVQFFKDRVQSLHPSDHLGMAGDTVSRSAGVVHLESGLLIEYDWLVLALGAETKLDVVPGAVEYALPFSTLRDAHRVNEKLIHLERKSFGNDSPIRVAIVGCGYSGVELAATISERLKDRGVVQAINVDKSILPNAPPGNRESAQKVLSSRNVQLLLGYFVRCIKKDDTTESHNNERYILELQPAERGVESKVIEVDLVLWTVGSKPLLAELEQSDKPIYLPLNGRGQAETDETLRVKGSISTGRFCGLESLGCNKWPTSTAV
;
A
#
# COMPACT_ATOMS: atom_id res chain seq x y z
N PRO A 1 29.79 46.33 20.79
CA PRO A 1 28.96 46.92 19.73
C PRO A 1 29.79 47.13 18.45
N HIS A 2 29.77 46.14 17.55
CA HIS A 2 29.75 46.36 16.10
C HIS A 2 29.55 44.99 15.43
N ILE A 3 28.41 44.90 14.76
CA ILE A 3 27.87 43.75 14.07
C ILE A 3 28.68 43.51 12.80
N GLN A 4 29.20 42.29 12.62
CA GLN A 4 29.67 41.80 11.32
C GLN A 4 28.71 40.70 10.84
N THR A 5 27.95 41.01 9.79
CA THR A 5 27.12 40.09 9.01
C THR A 5 28.00 39.15 8.17
N PRO A 6 27.72 37.83 8.12
CA PRO A 6 28.34 36.92 7.16
C PRO A 6 27.58 36.89 5.81
N PRO A 7 28.22 36.42 4.72
CA PRO A 7 27.70 36.56 3.35
C PRO A 7 26.63 35.53 2.99
N ARG A 8 25.72 35.96 2.11
CA ARG A 8 24.60 35.18 1.53
C ARG A 8 25.09 33.97 0.74
N LEU A 9 24.66 32.76 1.12
CA LEU A 9 24.74 31.55 0.31
C LEU A 9 23.70 31.62 -0.82
N ARG A 10 24.18 31.50 -2.07
CA ARG A 10 23.35 31.40 -3.28
C ARG A 10 22.62 30.07 -3.30
N HIS A 11 21.28 30.12 -3.32
CA HIS A 11 20.45 29.00 -3.75
C HIS A 11 20.74 28.68 -5.23
N GLN A 12 21.30 27.50 -5.50
CA GLN A 12 21.28 26.91 -6.83
C GLN A 12 19.91 26.25 -7.04
N LEU A 13 19.14 26.83 -7.96
CA LEU A 13 17.92 26.26 -8.51
C LEU A 13 18.29 25.06 -9.42
N LEU A 14 17.84 23.86 -9.06
CA LEU A 14 17.89 22.68 -9.94
C LEU A 14 16.66 22.68 -10.87
N PRO A 15 16.81 22.30 -12.16
CA PRO A 15 15.82 22.60 -13.19
C PRO A 15 14.61 21.66 -13.20
N HIS A 16 13.44 22.26 -13.47
CA HIS A 16 12.20 21.62 -13.89
C HIS A 16 12.41 20.67 -15.08
N ARG A 17 12.58 19.36 -14.84
CA ARG A 17 12.39 18.31 -15.86
C ARG A 17 12.24 16.91 -15.25
N ARG A 18 11.23 16.71 -14.40
CA ARG A 18 10.82 15.37 -13.90
C ARG A 18 9.30 15.19 -13.77
N ARG A 19 8.50 15.83 -14.63
CA ARG A 19 7.04 15.56 -14.70
C ARG A 19 6.64 14.50 -15.74
N SER A 20 7.57 14.07 -16.61
CA SER A 20 7.23 13.28 -17.80
C SER A 20 7.68 11.80 -17.74
N GLN A 21 8.37 11.36 -16.70
CA GLN A 21 8.96 10.01 -16.68
C GLN A 21 8.02 8.93 -16.13
N MET A 22 7.01 9.28 -15.31
CA MET A 22 6.06 8.30 -14.78
C MET A 22 4.94 7.94 -15.78
N ALA A 23 4.49 8.88 -16.60
CA ALA A 23 3.53 8.58 -17.69
C ALA A 23 4.12 7.59 -18.72
N HIS A 24 5.44 7.63 -18.93
CA HIS A 24 6.14 6.65 -19.76
C HIS A 24 6.41 5.33 -19.03
N ALA A 25 6.71 5.33 -17.73
CA ALA A 25 6.94 4.09 -16.96
C ALA A 25 5.68 3.22 -16.81
N VAL A 26 4.49 3.83 -16.73
CA VAL A 26 3.21 3.10 -16.73
C VAL A 26 2.88 2.53 -18.13
N SER A 27 3.43 3.10 -19.20
CA SER A 27 3.26 2.64 -20.58
C SER A 27 4.35 1.66 -21.06
N SER A 28 5.56 1.66 -20.48
CA SER A 28 6.72 0.94 -21.01
C SER A 28 7.04 -0.39 -20.32
N LEU A 29 6.24 -0.82 -19.33
CA LEU A 29 6.45 -2.11 -18.64
C LEU A 29 5.86 -3.33 -19.39
N THR A 30 5.44 -3.17 -20.64
CA THR A 30 5.01 -4.26 -21.53
C THR A 30 6.13 -4.81 -22.42
N SER A 31 7.38 -4.36 -22.27
CA SER A 31 8.54 -5.02 -22.88
C SER A 31 9.80 -4.78 -22.05
N SER A 32 10.54 -5.86 -21.86
CA SER A 32 11.92 -5.95 -21.32
C SER A 32 12.07 -6.18 -19.82
N THR A 33 12.31 -7.46 -19.52
CA THR A 33 12.90 -8.05 -18.33
C THR A 33 14.39 -7.67 -18.16
N LEU A 34 14.87 -7.65 -16.91
CA LEU A 34 16.26 -7.80 -16.46
C LEU A 34 17.27 -6.65 -16.73
N PHE A 35 18.18 -6.46 -15.76
CA PHE A 35 19.37 -5.60 -15.71
C PHE A 35 19.20 -4.10 -15.40
N ILE A 36 19.19 -3.73 -14.11
CA ILE A 36 19.74 -2.44 -13.65
C ILE A 36 20.57 -2.67 -12.37
N ARG A 37 21.83 -3.09 -12.55
CA ARG A 37 22.92 -2.78 -11.60
C ARG A 37 24.29 -2.97 -12.26
N GLN A 38 24.52 -2.30 -13.39
CA GLN A 38 25.86 -2.05 -13.94
C GLN A 38 25.74 -1.03 -15.07
N GLN A 39 25.94 0.25 -14.77
CA GLN A 39 26.61 1.22 -15.64
C GLN A 39 26.51 2.62 -15.00
N PHE A 40 27.47 2.93 -14.13
CA PHE A 40 27.87 4.30 -13.86
C PHE A 40 29.38 4.39 -13.65
N GLN A 41 30.15 3.87 -14.62
CA GLN A 41 31.54 4.27 -14.81
C GLN A 41 31.87 4.18 -16.30
N SER A 42 32.02 5.33 -16.95
CA SER A 42 33.13 5.68 -17.86
C SER A 42 32.77 6.88 -18.73
N ARG A 43 33.49 7.98 -18.52
CA ARG A 43 33.57 9.13 -19.44
C ARG A 43 34.38 8.73 -20.68
N LYS A 44 33.98 9.17 -21.87
CA LYS A 44 34.75 10.08 -22.75
C LYS A 44 34.18 10.16 -24.19
N LEU A 45 34.18 11.40 -24.71
CA LEU A 45 34.21 11.88 -26.10
C LEU A 45 33.32 11.21 -27.18
N PHE A 46 32.41 11.98 -27.79
CA PHE A 46 32.60 12.58 -29.13
C PHE A 46 31.38 13.43 -29.59
N GLN A 47 31.73 14.62 -30.11
CA GLN A 47 31.16 15.52 -31.12
C GLN A 47 29.66 15.59 -31.51
N ARG A 48 29.20 16.84 -31.64
CA ARG A 48 28.01 17.37 -32.36
C ARG A 48 28.12 17.16 -33.90
N PRO A 49 26.99 17.15 -34.64
CA PRO A 49 26.44 18.37 -35.29
C PRO A 49 24.90 18.47 -35.16
N SER A 50 24.28 19.61 -34.84
CA SER A 50 23.88 20.78 -35.66
C SER A 50 22.66 20.58 -36.60
N ARG A 51 21.66 21.47 -36.41
CA ARG A 51 20.52 21.85 -37.29
C ARG A 51 19.35 20.82 -37.34
N GLY A 52 18.07 21.20 -37.36
CA GLY A 52 17.44 22.49 -37.62
C GLY A 52 16.06 22.63 -36.96
N CYS A 53 15.71 23.90 -36.77
CA CYS A 53 14.45 24.46 -36.32
C CYS A 53 13.39 24.32 -37.42
N TRP A 54 12.20 23.80 -37.10
CA TRP A 54 10.97 24.15 -37.81
C TRP A 54 9.86 24.37 -36.78
N THR A 55 9.50 25.63 -36.63
CA THR A 55 8.27 26.13 -36.01
C THR A 55 7.09 25.81 -36.91
N ASN A 56 5.97 25.37 -36.33
CA ASN A 56 4.67 25.75 -36.86
C ASN A 56 3.67 25.93 -35.72
N SER A 57 3.50 27.20 -35.38
CA SER A 57 2.37 27.76 -34.68
C SER A 57 1.10 27.60 -35.50
N ARG A 58 0.05 27.01 -34.91
CA ARG A 58 -1.33 27.33 -35.28
C ARG A 58 -2.11 27.69 -34.03
N GLN A 59 -2.42 28.98 -33.97
CA GLN A 59 -3.43 29.57 -33.11
C GLN A 59 -4.79 28.96 -33.48
N PHE A 60 -5.57 28.57 -32.49
CA PHE A 60 -7.03 28.61 -32.60
C PHE A 60 -7.61 29.24 -31.34
N SER A 61 -8.57 30.11 -31.62
CA SER A 61 -9.16 31.12 -30.79
C SER A 61 -10.01 30.56 -29.65
N SER A 62 -10.01 31.33 -28.56
CA SER A 62 -10.94 31.31 -27.45
C SER A 62 -12.41 31.40 -27.87
N SER A 63 -13.26 30.60 -27.21
CA SER A 63 -14.64 30.99 -26.93
C SER A 63 -14.98 30.62 -25.49
N ALA A 64 -15.15 31.64 -24.67
CA ALA A 64 -15.61 31.55 -23.30
C ALA A 64 -17.10 31.20 -23.26
N ALA A 65 -17.47 30.23 -22.40
CA ALA A 65 -18.84 30.07 -21.93
C ALA A 65 -18.82 30.04 -20.40
N ALA A 66 -19.50 31.00 -19.83
CA ALA A 66 -19.54 31.32 -18.42
C ALA A 66 -20.72 30.63 -17.70
N ARG A 67 -20.60 30.59 -16.36
CA ARG A 67 -21.67 30.47 -15.33
C ARG A 67 -22.12 29.03 -15.01
N ARG A 68 -22.38 28.62 -13.76
CA ARG A 68 -22.70 29.35 -12.51
C ARG A 68 -21.98 28.69 -11.32
N GLY A 69 -21.38 29.52 -10.46
CA GLY A 69 -21.07 29.16 -9.08
C GLY A 69 -22.34 29.27 -8.22
N ILE A 70 -22.49 28.35 -7.27
CA ILE A 70 -23.59 28.31 -6.31
C ILE A 70 -23.33 29.32 -5.19
N ARG A 71 -24.36 30.11 -4.90
CA ARG A 71 -24.40 31.23 -3.97
C ARG A 71 -24.77 30.72 -2.59
N VAL A 72 -23.90 30.93 -1.59
CA VAL A 72 -24.21 30.72 -0.18
C VAL A 72 -25.05 31.91 0.30
N VAL A 73 -26.28 31.66 0.76
CA VAL A 73 -27.12 32.65 1.42
C VAL A 73 -27.09 32.37 2.93
N ARG A 74 -26.64 33.36 3.68
CA ARG A 74 -26.67 33.41 5.14
C ARG A 74 -27.80 34.38 5.50
N SER A 75 -28.72 33.98 6.37
CA SER A 75 -29.73 34.88 6.95
C SER A 75 -29.70 34.72 8.46
N ASP A 76 -29.26 35.78 9.14
CA ASP A 76 -29.40 35.95 10.58
C ASP A 76 -30.78 36.58 10.88
N SER A 77 -31.45 36.07 11.92
CA SER A 77 -32.46 36.83 12.65
C SER A 77 -32.47 36.40 14.12
N THR A 78 -32.31 37.39 14.98
CA THR A 78 -32.32 37.36 16.45
C THR A 78 -33.72 37.20 17.05
N GLY A 79 -33.81 36.51 18.19
CA GLY A 79 -34.94 36.60 19.14
C GLY A 79 -35.06 35.36 20.03
N GLY A 80 -34.80 35.50 21.34
CA GLY A 80 -34.69 34.40 22.30
C GLY A 80 -35.95 34.03 23.08
N GLY A 81 -35.83 33.01 23.95
CA GLY A 81 -36.80 32.69 25.01
C GLY A 81 -36.97 31.20 25.33
N TYR A 82 -36.33 30.77 26.42
CA TYR A 82 -36.65 29.69 27.37
C TYR A 82 -37.29 28.34 26.93
N GLY A 83 -36.59 27.26 27.32
CA GLY A 83 -37.21 26.14 28.04
C GLY A 83 -37.62 24.92 27.22
N GLY A 84 -36.73 23.92 27.16
CA GLY A 84 -37.05 22.59 26.67
C GLY A 84 -35.79 21.78 26.42
N ALA A 85 -35.36 21.00 27.42
CA ALA A 85 -34.40 19.93 27.20
C ALA A 85 -35.09 18.85 26.36
N SER A 86 -35.03 19.01 25.03
CA SER A 86 -35.28 17.90 24.11
C SER A 86 -33.98 17.16 23.92
N GLU A 87 -33.99 15.91 24.37
CA GLU A 87 -33.03 14.88 24.01
C GLU A 87 -32.68 15.01 22.52
N ILE A 88 -31.39 15.19 22.25
CA ILE A 88 -30.85 15.14 20.90
C ILE A 88 -30.96 13.68 20.49
N SER A 89 -32.06 13.36 19.79
CA SER A 89 -32.19 12.10 19.07
C SER A 89 -31.01 12.02 18.10
N GLU A 90 -30.15 11.03 18.29
CA GLU A 90 -29.14 10.64 17.30
C GLU A 90 -29.86 10.44 15.97
N SER A 91 -29.68 11.40 15.07
CA SER A 91 -30.20 11.28 13.71
C SER A 91 -29.38 10.19 13.04
N GLU A 92 -29.97 9.00 12.90
CA GLU A 92 -29.51 7.95 12.01
C GLU A 92 -29.13 8.60 10.67
N SER A 93 -27.85 8.61 10.33
CA SER A 93 -27.39 9.11 9.05
C SER A 93 -27.98 8.19 7.98
N LYS A 94 -29.04 8.63 7.31
CA LYS A 94 -29.63 7.90 6.19
C LYS A 94 -28.52 7.53 5.21
N ALA A 95 -28.29 6.23 5.04
CA ALA A 95 -27.35 5.72 4.06
C ALA A 95 -27.68 6.33 2.69
N SER A 96 -26.70 7.01 2.10
CA SER A 96 -26.89 7.68 0.81
C SER A 96 -26.42 6.76 -0.30
N GLY A 97 -27.25 6.55 -1.33
CA GLY A 97 -26.88 5.75 -2.48
C GLY A 97 -26.00 6.53 -3.45
N TYR A 98 -24.90 5.94 -3.91
CA TYR A 98 -24.11 6.48 -4.99
C TYR A 98 -24.91 6.49 -6.29
N VAL A 99 -25.00 7.65 -6.93
CA VAL A 99 -25.71 7.82 -8.20
C VAL A 99 -24.71 7.74 -9.35
N TRP A 100 -24.84 6.67 -10.14
CA TRP A 100 -24.03 6.46 -11.34
C TRP A 100 -24.36 7.52 -12.42
N PRO A 101 -23.35 8.16 -13.06
CA PRO A 101 -23.57 9.23 -14.05
C PRO A 101 -24.57 8.90 -15.16
N ASP A 102 -24.52 7.68 -15.70
CA ASP A 102 -25.44 7.20 -16.76
C ASP A 102 -26.52 6.23 -16.23
N GLY A 103 -26.72 6.18 -14.91
CA GLY A 103 -27.58 5.20 -14.26
C GLY A 103 -27.17 3.77 -14.64
N ASN A 104 -28.16 2.96 -15.06
CA ASN A 104 -27.96 1.57 -15.48
C ASN A 104 -27.92 1.39 -17.01
N LYS A 105 -27.49 2.43 -17.75
CA LYS A 105 -27.33 2.36 -19.22
C LYS A 105 -26.01 1.71 -19.65
N ARG A 106 -25.00 1.78 -18.79
CA ARG A 106 -23.67 1.21 -18.99
C ARG A 106 -23.31 0.30 -17.82
N PRO A 107 -22.51 -0.76 -18.03
CA PRO A 107 -22.11 -1.66 -16.95
C PRO A 107 -21.44 -0.90 -15.80
N ARG A 108 -21.81 -1.22 -14.56
CA ARG A 108 -21.27 -0.61 -13.34
C ARG A 108 -20.23 -1.54 -12.71
N VAL A 109 -18.98 -1.11 -12.69
CA VAL A 109 -17.87 -1.87 -12.11
C VAL A 109 -17.41 -1.17 -10.83
N CYS A 110 -17.52 -1.86 -9.70
CA CYS A 110 -16.98 -1.41 -8.42
C CYS A 110 -15.70 -2.20 -8.12
N ILE A 111 -14.61 -1.51 -7.81
CA ILE A 111 -13.30 -2.09 -7.50
C ILE A 111 -12.96 -1.74 -6.07
N LEU A 112 -12.70 -2.75 -5.24
CA LEU A 112 -12.40 -2.61 -3.83
C LEU A 112 -10.91 -2.86 -3.59
N GLY A 113 -10.18 -1.81 -3.23
CA GLY A 113 -8.72 -1.80 -3.05
C GLY A 113 -8.00 -1.27 -4.29
N GLY A 114 -7.33 -0.14 -4.15
CA GLY A 114 -6.48 0.54 -5.13
C GLY A 114 -5.01 0.11 -5.10
N GLY A 115 -4.71 -1.08 -4.59
CA GLY A 115 -3.38 -1.68 -4.74
C GLY A 115 -3.06 -2.06 -6.20
N PHE A 116 -2.03 -2.90 -6.38
CA PHE A 116 -1.63 -3.35 -7.72
C PHE A 116 -2.78 -3.98 -8.52
N GLY A 117 -3.62 -4.82 -7.90
CA GLY A 117 -4.76 -5.42 -8.60
C GLY A 117 -5.76 -4.36 -9.06
N GLY A 118 -6.35 -3.61 -8.14
CA GLY A 118 -7.47 -2.73 -8.46
C GLY A 118 -7.12 -1.50 -9.29
N LEU A 119 -5.98 -0.83 -9.02
CA LEU A 119 -5.57 0.32 -9.83
C LEU A 119 -5.30 -0.10 -11.29
N TYR A 120 -4.57 -1.19 -11.50
CA TYR A 120 -4.28 -1.65 -12.86
C TYR A 120 -5.54 -2.18 -13.55
N THR A 121 -6.47 -2.81 -12.84
CA THR A 121 -7.79 -3.16 -13.40
C THR A 121 -8.56 -1.91 -13.83
N ALA A 122 -8.60 -0.86 -13.00
CA ALA A 122 -9.29 0.39 -13.32
C ALA A 122 -8.71 1.04 -14.59
N LEU A 123 -7.38 1.20 -14.63
CA LEU A 123 -6.67 1.77 -15.78
C LEU A 123 -6.83 0.90 -17.03
N ARG A 124 -6.82 -0.43 -16.88
CA ARG A 124 -6.98 -1.34 -18.01
C ARG A 124 -8.38 -1.24 -18.60
N LEU A 125 -9.42 -1.29 -17.77
CA LEU A 125 -10.81 -1.11 -18.20
C LEU A 125 -11.03 0.21 -18.93
N GLU A 126 -10.39 1.28 -18.47
CA GLU A 126 -10.45 2.60 -19.11
C GLU A 126 -9.78 2.62 -20.49
N SER A 127 -8.62 1.94 -20.61
CA SER A 127 -7.79 1.91 -21.83
C SER A 127 -8.32 1.02 -22.96
N LEU A 128 -9.25 0.12 -22.65
CA LEU A 128 -9.79 -0.82 -23.62
C LEU A 128 -10.76 -0.12 -24.59
N ASP A 129 -10.76 -0.56 -25.84
CA ASP A 129 -11.76 -0.15 -26.83
C ASP A 129 -13.05 -0.94 -26.58
N TRP A 130 -14.11 -0.23 -26.19
CA TRP A 130 -15.41 -0.83 -25.94
C TRP A 130 -16.37 -0.53 -27.09
N PRO A 131 -17.26 -1.47 -27.45
CA PRO A 131 -18.39 -1.17 -28.32
C PRO A 131 -19.23 -0.01 -27.77
N GLU A 132 -19.92 0.69 -28.66
CA GLU A 132 -20.74 1.84 -28.28
C GLU A 132 -21.75 1.49 -27.18
N GLY A 133 -21.78 2.33 -26.14
CA GLY A 133 -22.65 2.12 -24.96
C GLY A 133 -22.23 0.96 -24.05
N LYS A 134 -21.13 0.24 -24.33
CA LYS A 134 -20.64 -0.87 -23.50
C LYS A 134 -19.47 -0.54 -22.59
N LYS A 135 -18.83 0.63 -22.77
CA LYS A 135 -17.76 1.09 -21.85
C LYS A 135 -18.29 1.16 -20.42
N PRO A 136 -17.69 0.44 -19.46
CA PRO A 136 -18.16 0.44 -18.09
C PRO A 136 -17.95 1.78 -17.41
N GLN A 137 -18.85 2.10 -16.49
CA GLN A 137 -18.61 3.12 -15.46
C GLN A 137 -17.82 2.45 -14.34
N VAL A 138 -16.69 3.03 -13.94
CA VAL A 138 -15.77 2.41 -12.97
C VAL A 138 -15.69 3.29 -11.73
N VAL A 139 -15.91 2.66 -10.57
CA VAL A 139 -15.64 3.23 -9.26
C VAL A 139 -14.52 2.43 -8.60
N LEU A 140 -13.47 3.12 -8.15
CA LEU A 140 -12.38 2.58 -7.34
C LEU A 140 -12.53 3.08 -5.89
N VAL A 141 -12.57 2.17 -4.93
CA VAL A 141 -12.64 2.47 -3.51
C VAL A 141 -11.35 2.02 -2.83
N ASP A 142 -10.69 2.89 -2.08
CA ASP A 142 -9.57 2.52 -1.22
C ASP A 142 -9.55 3.39 0.06
N GLN A 143 -9.16 2.81 1.19
CA GLN A 143 -9.06 3.54 2.47
C GLN A 143 -7.91 4.56 2.48
N CYS A 144 -6.89 4.37 1.63
CA CYS A 144 -5.76 5.25 1.42
C CYS A 144 -5.99 6.20 0.24
N GLU A 145 -5.49 7.43 0.36
CA GLU A 145 -5.58 8.44 -0.72
C GLU A 145 -4.52 8.24 -1.82
N ARG A 146 -3.49 7.45 -1.52
CA ARG A 146 -2.32 7.25 -2.36
C ARG A 146 -2.21 5.77 -2.71
N PHE A 147 -1.86 5.53 -3.97
CA PHE A 147 -1.26 4.25 -4.34
C PHE A 147 0.10 4.13 -3.64
N ALA A 148 0.54 2.92 -3.30
CA ALA A 148 1.89 2.69 -2.77
C ALA A 148 2.58 1.60 -3.60
N PHE A 149 3.65 1.96 -4.29
CA PHE A 149 4.50 1.00 -4.99
C PHE A 149 5.37 0.26 -3.97
N LYS A 150 4.77 -0.75 -3.33
CA LYS A 150 5.36 -1.52 -2.22
C LYS A 150 6.82 -1.95 -2.42
N PRO A 151 7.26 -2.39 -3.63
CA PRO A 151 8.65 -2.80 -3.84
C PRO A 151 9.69 -1.71 -3.56
N LEU A 152 9.33 -0.43 -3.62
CA LEU A 152 10.26 0.69 -3.37
C LEU A 152 10.06 1.36 -2.01
N LEU A 153 9.26 0.79 -1.10
CA LEU A 153 9.09 1.36 0.26
C LEU A 153 10.43 1.45 1.02
N TYR A 154 11.36 0.54 0.74
CA TYR A 154 12.71 0.53 1.31
C TYR A 154 13.50 1.79 0.94
N GLU A 155 13.24 2.36 -0.25
CA GLU A 155 13.95 3.55 -0.73
C GLU A 155 13.57 4.83 0.05
N LEU A 156 12.43 4.83 0.73
CA LEU A 156 12.12 5.90 1.69
C LEU A 156 13.00 5.83 2.93
N LEU A 157 13.47 4.64 3.31
CA LEU A 157 14.36 4.47 4.45
C LEU A 157 15.81 4.85 4.11
N SER A 158 16.23 4.61 2.86
CA SER A 158 17.55 5.05 2.35
C SER A 158 17.58 6.54 2.02
N GLY A 159 16.42 7.15 1.76
CA GLY A 159 16.28 8.54 1.33
C GLY A 159 16.63 8.75 -0.14
N GLU A 160 16.61 7.69 -0.95
CA GLU A 160 16.91 7.73 -2.39
C GLU A 160 15.75 8.28 -3.22
N VAL A 161 14.52 8.22 -2.69
CA VAL A 161 13.30 8.69 -3.36
C VAL A 161 12.44 9.55 -2.44
N ASP A 162 11.70 10.47 -3.04
CA ASP A 162 10.63 11.18 -2.35
C ASP A 162 9.34 10.34 -2.32
N GLU A 163 8.48 10.56 -1.32
CA GLU A 163 7.18 9.87 -1.19
C GLU A 163 6.34 9.94 -2.47
N TRP A 164 6.30 11.10 -3.13
CA TRP A 164 5.45 11.28 -4.32
C TRP A 164 5.92 10.44 -5.52
N GLU A 165 7.20 10.03 -5.56
CA GLU A 165 7.75 9.21 -6.65
C GLU A 165 7.28 7.76 -6.56
N ILE A 166 6.99 7.27 -5.35
CA ILE A 166 6.57 5.87 -5.13
C ILE A 166 5.13 5.74 -4.60
N ALA A 167 4.53 6.83 -4.13
CA ALA A 167 3.18 6.88 -3.61
C ALA A 167 2.37 8.09 -4.13
N PRO A 168 2.12 8.16 -5.45
CA PRO A 168 1.28 9.20 -6.04
C PRO A 168 -0.18 9.11 -5.54
N ARG A 169 -0.89 10.25 -5.56
CA ARG A 169 -2.32 10.28 -5.22
C ARG A 169 -3.13 9.60 -6.31
N PHE A 170 -4.22 8.93 -5.93
CA PHE A 170 -5.15 8.38 -6.92
C PHE A 170 -5.75 9.46 -7.82
N SER A 171 -5.99 10.67 -7.30
CA SER A 171 -6.46 11.82 -8.09
C SER A 171 -5.53 12.16 -9.24
N ASP A 172 -4.20 12.02 -9.04
CA ASP A 172 -3.21 12.34 -10.06
C ASP A 172 -3.15 11.23 -11.12
N LEU A 173 -3.13 9.97 -10.66
CA LEU A 173 -3.09 8.77 -11.50
C LEU A 173 -4.32 8.63 -12.41
N LEU A 174 -5.50 9.04 -11.91
CA LEU A 174 -6.79 8.89 -12.59
C LEU A 174 -7.25 10.16 -13.30
N SER A 175 -6.47 11.25 -13.24
CA SER A 175 -6.84 12.57 -13.77
C SER A 175 -7.27 12.61 -15.25
N ASN A 176 -6.77 11.67 -16.07
CA ASN A 176 -7.10 11.57 -17.50
C ASN A 176 -8.03 10.40 -17.82
N THR A 177 -8.82 9.95 -16.85
CA THR A 177 -9.72 8.80 -16.96
C THR A 177 -11.14 9.18 -16.54
N ALA A 178 -12.12 8.37 -16.93
CA ALA A 178 -13.48 8.47 -16.40
C ALA A 178 -13.67 7.71 -15.06
N VAL A 179 -12.60 7.14 -14.49
CA VAL A 179 -12.66 6.36 -13.24
C VAL A 179 -12.93 7.29 -12.08
N GLN A 180 -13.96 6.98 -11.28
CA GLN A 180 -14.28 7.71 -10.06
C GLN A 180 -13.57 7.08 -8.87
N PHE A 181 -12.89 7.89 -8.06
CA PHE A 181 -12.19 7.42 -6.87
C PHE A 181 -12.90 7.87 -5.59
N PHE A 182 -13.10 6.93 -4.67
CA PHE A 182 -13.57 7.20 -3.31
C PHE A 182 -12.52 6.77 -2.29
N LYS A 183 -12.07 7.73 -1.48
CA LYS A 183 -11.26 7.45 -0.29
C LYS A 183 -12.19 7.02 0.84
N ASP A 184 -12.39 5.72 0.99
CA ASP A 184 -13.31 5.14 1.98
C ASP A 184 -12.94 3.69 2.29
N ARG A 185 -13.43 3.18 3.43
CA ARG A 185 -13.22 1.79 3.84
C ARG A 185 -14.47 0.97 3.55
N VAL A 186 -14.27 -0.24 3.05
CA VAL A 186 -15.36 -1.21 2.85
C VAL A 186 -15.80 -1.73 4.22
N GLN A 187 -17.09 -1.63 4.52
CA GLN A 187 -17.68 -2.11 5.75
C GLN A 187 -18.30 -3.51 5.57
N SER A 188 -19.13 -3.67 4.53
CA SER A 188 -19.78 -4.96 4.23
C SER A 188 -20.13 -5.06 2.75
N LEU A 189 -20.32 -6.29 2.28
CA LEU A 189 -20.77 -6.60 0.93
C LEU A 189 -22.15 -7.25 1.01
N HIS A 190 -23.06 -6.88 0.13
CA HIS A 190 -24.38 -7.50 0.03
C HIS A 190 -24.66 -7.94 -1.42
N PRO A 191 -24.13 -9.11 -1.84
CA PRO A 191 -24.48 -9.71 -3.12
C PRO A 191 -25.98 -10.01 -3.20
N SER A 192 -26.62 -9.72 -4.34
CA SER A 192 -28.05 -9.99 -4.54
C SER A 192 -28.36 -11.47 -4.80
N ASP A 193 -27.36 -12.28 -5.17
CA ASP A 193 -27.53 -13.70 -5.50
C ASP A 193 -27.59 -14.64 -4.26
N HIS A 194 -27.59 -14.10 -3.03
CA HIS A 194 -27.70 -14.93 -1.82
C HIS A 194 -29.15 -15.41 -1.60
N LEU A 195 -29.36 -16.70 -1.91
CA LEU A 195 -30.45 -17.58 -1.46
C LEU A 195 -31.87 -17.09 -1.71
N GLY A 196 -32.46 -17.41 -2.88
CA GLY A 196 -33.88 -17.77 -3.03
C GLY A 196 -34.97 -16.78 -2.57
N MET A 197 -34.59 -15.63 -2.01
CA MET A 197 -35.46 -14.54 -1.62
C MET A 197 -35.57 -13.61 -2.83
N ALA A 198 -36.10 -14.16 -3.91
CA ALA A 198 -36.80 -13.37 -4.91
C ALA A 198 -38.07 -12.83 -4.23
N GLY A 199 -37.92 -11.86 -3.33
CA GLY A 199 -38.98 -10.90 -3.10
C GLY A 199 -39.14 -10.09 -4.38
N ASP A 200 -40.39 -9.85 -4.77
CA ASP A 200 -40.85 -9.32 -6.07
C ASP A 200 -40.28 -7.95 -6.54
N THR A 201 -39.19 -7.48 -5.94
CA THR A 201 -38.37 -6.37 -6.43
C THR A 201 -37.11 -6.92 -7.09
N VAL A 202 -37.17 -7.05 -8.41
CA VAL A 202 -36.02 -7.28 -9.30
C VAL A 202 -34.98 -6.18 -9.06
N SER A 203 -34.03 -6.43 -8.16
CA SER A 203 -32.85 -5.59 -8.02
C SER A 203 -32.11 -5.60 -9.36
N ARG A 204 -31.97 -4.43 -10.00
CA ARG A 204 -31.30 -4.30 -11.30
C ARG A 204 -29.76 -4.34 -11.21
N SER A 205 -29.21 -4.58 -10.02
CA SER A 205 -27.78 -4.68 -9.70
C SER A 205 -27.42 -6.09 -9.26
N ALA A 206 -26.17 -6.49 -9.46
CA ALA A 206 -25.61 -7.73 -8.94
C ALA A 206 -25.42 -7.71 -7.40
N GLY A 207 -25.30 -6.52 -6.80
CA GLY A 207 -25.20 -6.35 -5.36
C GLY A 207 -24.89 -4.92 -4.96
N VAL A 208 -24.70 -4.72 -3.65
CA VAL A 208 -24.39 -3.42 -3.03
C VAL A 208 -23.16 -3.55 -2.15
N VAL A 209 -22.25 -2.57 -2.22
CA VAL A 209 -21.15 -2.38 -1.27
C VAL A 209 -21.54 -1.31 -0.26
N HIS A 210 -21.35 -1.59 1.02
CA HIS A 210 -21.53 -0.61 2.10
C HIS A 210 -20.16 -0.09 2.52
N LEU A 211 -20.01 1.22 2.55
CA LEU A 211 -18.80 1.88 2.99
C LEU A 211 -18.96 2.42 4.40
N GLU A 212 -17.84 2.60 5.10
CA GLU A 212 -17.81 3.09 6.49
C GLU A 212 -18.42 4.49 6.64
N SER A 213 -18.38 5.32 5.58
CA SER A 213 -19.08 6.61 5.54
C SER A 213 -20.62 6.52 5.49
N GLY A 214 -21.19 5.32 5.30
CA GLY A 214 -22.62 5.10 5.04
C GLY A 214 -23.00 5.26 3.56
N LEU A 215 -22.04 5.48 2.65
CA LEU A 215 -22.27 5.47 1.21
C LEU A 215 -22.53 4.04 0.71
N LEU A 216 -23.60 3.87 -0.08
CA LEU A 216 -23.97 2.59 -0.68
C LEU A 216 -23.65 2.59 -2.18
N ILE A 217 -22.91 1.61 -2.67
CA ILE A 217 -22.53 1.51 -4.08
C ILE A 217 -23.11 0.24 -4.69
N GLU A 218 -24.18 0.38 -5.47
CA GLU A 218 -24.69 -0.71 -6.32
C GLU A 218 -23.71 -1.00 -7.46
N TYR A 219 -23.54 -2.27 -7.81
CA TYR A 219 -22.68 -2.70 -8.91
C TYR A 219 -23.31 -3.79 -9.76
N ASP A 220 -22.84 -3.93 -11.00
CA ASP A 220 -23.10 -5.09 -11.85
C ASP A 220 -21.91 -6.07 -11.84
N TRP A 221 -20.71 -5.53 -11.56
CA TRP A 221 -19.46 -6.27 -11.40
C TRP A 221 -18.70 -5.78 -10.18
N LEU A 222 -18.16 -6.72 -9.40
CA LEU A 222 -17.31 -6.42 -8.26
C LEU A 222 -15.91 -6.99 -8.47
N VAL A 223 -14.88 -6.17 -8.24
CA VAL A 223 -13.49 -6.61 -8.21
C VAL A 223 -12.98 -6.53 -6.77
N LEU A 224 -12.60 -7.67 -6.21
CA LEU A 224 -12.02 -7.80 -4.88
C LEU A 224 -10.49 -7.74 -4.98
N ALA A 225 -9.91 -6.61 -4.56
CA ALA A 225 -8.48 -6.32 -4.60
C ALA A 225 -7.99 -5.68 -3.29
N LEU A 226 -8.60 -6.04 -2.16
CA LEU A 226 -8.34 -5.48 -0.82
C LEU A 226 -6.94 -5.80 -0.31
N GLY A 227 -6.34 -6.89 -0.79
CA GLY A 227 -5.01 -7.32 -0.40
C GLY A 227 -4.98 -7.95 1.00
N ALA A 228 -3.86 -7.75 1.69
CA ALA A 228 -3.59 -8.37 2.97
C ALA A 228 -2.76 -7.46 3.87
N GLU A 229 -2.89 -7.67 5.18
CA GLU A 229 -2.13 -6.99 6.22
C GLU A 229 -1.10 -7.93 6.87
N THR A 230 -0.11 -7.35 7.55
CA THR A 230 0.91 -8.12 8.28
C THR A 230 0.29 -8.77 9.51
N LYS A 231 0.56 -10.07 9.71
CA LYS A 231 0.01 -10.81 10.85
C LYS A 231 0.92 -10.68 12.09
N LEU A 232 0.54 -9.81 13.03
CA LEU A 232 1.29 -9.54 14.27
C LEU A 232 0.80 -10.34 15.49
N ASP A 233 -0.45 -10.79 15.48
CA ASP A 233 -1.11 -11.50 16.59
C ASP A 233 -0.66 -12.96 16.77
N VAL A 234 0.44 -13.37 16.12
CA VAL A 234 0.97 -14.74 16.17
C VAL A 234 1.85 -14.96 17.40
N VAL A 235 2.52 -13.91 17.87
CA VAL A 235 3.53 -13.97 18.92
C VAL A 235 3.20 -12.96 20.01
N PRO A 236 3.15 -13.39 21.29
CA PRO A 236 2.93 -12.47 22.40
C PRO A 236 3.93 -11.31 22.39
N GLY A 237 3.41 -10.08 22.49
CA GLY A 237 4.20 -8.85 22.45
C GLY A 237 4.50 -8.28 21.06
N ALA A 238 4.21 -9.01 19.97
CA ALA A 238 4.51 -8.51 18.63
C ALA A 238 3.58 -7.38 18.18
N VAL A 239 2.32 -7.38 18.62
CA VAL A 239 1.37 -6.29 18.34
C VAL A 239 1.82 -4.99 19.02
N GLU A 240 2.37 -5.11 20.23
CA GLU A 240 2.76 -3.99 21.08
C GLU A 240 4.15 -3.44 20.74
N TYR A 241 5.10 -4.33 20.41
CA TYR A 241 6.53 -3.99 20.38
C TYR A 241 7.19 -4.14 19.01
N ALA A 242 6.52 -4.71 18.01
CA ALA A 242 7.05 -4.83 16.66
C ALA A 242 6.37 -3.87 15.68
N LEU A 243 7.15 -3.35 14.73
CA LEU A 243 6.63 -2.56 13.63
C LEU A 243 6.52 -3.43 12.37
N PRO A 244 5.36 -3.51 11.73
CA PRO A 244 5.25 -4.11 10.41
C PRO A 244 5.97 -3.25 9.36
N PHE A 245 6.16 -3.78 8.15
CA PHE A 245 6.68 -3.03 7.01
C PHE A 245 6.01 -3.47 5.70
N SER A 246 4.73 -3.12 5.52
CA SER A 246 3.96 -3.50 4.33
C SER A 246 3.14 -2.36 3.71
N THR A 247 3.02 -1.23 4.41
CA THR A 247 2.29 -0.03 3.96
C THR A 247 3.18 1.21 3.95
N LEU A 248 2.72 2.28 3.29
CA LEU A 248 3.39 3.59 3.35
C LEU A 248 3.47 4.12 4.78
N ARG A 249 2.39 3.97 5.56
CA ARG A 249 2.35 4.35 6.97
C ARG A 249 3.41 3.63 7.79
N ASP A 250 3.62 2.35 7.54
CA ASP A 250 4.66 1.57 8.20
C ASP A 250 6.05 2.10 7.87
N ALA A 251 6.30 2.40 6.60
CA ALA A 251 7.58 2.96 6.17
C ALA A 251 7.90 4.29 6.89
N HIS A 252 6.92 5.17 7.04
CA HIS A 252 7.09 6.39 7.84
C HIS A 252 7.37 6.10 9.31
N ARG A 253 6.59 5.21 9.95
CA ARG A 253 6.79 4.85 11.36
C ARG A 253 8.19 4.28 11.61
N VAL A 254 8.65 3.39 10.73
CA VAL A 254 10.00 2.82 10.80
C VAL A 254 11.05 3.91 10.59
N ASN A 255 10.89 4.77 9.59
CA ASN A 255 11.82 5.88 9.35
C ASN A 255 11.92 6.84 10.55
N GLU A 256 10.80 7.23 11.13
CA GLU A 256 10.72 8.10 12.31
C GLU A 256 11.41 7.47 13.52
N LYS A 257 11.16 6.18 13.78
CA LYS A 257 11.81 5.44 14.87
C LYS A 257 13.32 5.35 14.65
N LEU A 258 13.78 5.10 13.42
CA LEU A 258 15.21 5.11 13.08
C LEU A 258 15.83 6.49 13.29
N ILE A 259 15.22 7.57 12.78
CA ILE A 259 15.69 8.95 12.99
C ILE A 259 15.81 9.26 14.49
N HIS A 260 14.83 8.84 15.29
CA HIS A 260 14.85 9.02 16.73
C HIS A 260 16.02 8.28 17.39
N LEU A 261 16.22 7.00 17.04
CA LEU A 261 17.34 6.20 17.54
C LEU A 261 18.71 6.78 17.12
N GLU A 262 18.83 7.23 15.87
CA GLU A 262 20.04 7.86 15.34
C GLU A 262 20.39 9.16 16.05
N ARG A 263 19.40 10.03 16.30
CA ARG A 263 19.61 11.28 17.06
C ARG A 263 20.05 11.02 18.49
N LYS A 264 19.56 9.94 19.09
CA LYS A 264 19.80 9.58 20.47
C LYS A 264 21.14 8.87 20.68
N SER A 265 21.55 8.06 19.72
CA SER A 265 22.87 7.41 19.67
C SER A 265 23.98 8.41 19.31
N PHE A 266 23.65 9.61 18.84
CA PHE A 266 24.64 10.64 18.51
C PHE A 266 25.52 10.99 19.73
N GLY A 267 26.82 10.71 19.61
CA GLY A 267 27.80 10.93 20.69
C GLY A 267 27.84 9.83 21.76
N ASN A 268 27.15 8.71 21.55
CA ASN A 268 27.21 7.51 22.39
C ASN A 268 27.85 6.36 21.60
N ASP A 269 28.73 5.60 22.25
CA ASP A 269 29.41 4.45 21.63
C ASP A 269 28.52 3.18 21.58
N SER A 270 27.31 3.23 22.13
CA SER A 270 26.37 2.10 22.08
C SER A 270 25.71 1.99 20.69
N PRO A 271 25.85 0.85 19.99
CA PRO A 271 25.27 0.68 18.66
C PRO A 271 23.74 0.48 18.73
N ILE A 272 23.03 1.01 17.74
CA ILE A 272 21.59 0.78 17.56
C ILE A 272 21.36 -0.66 17.11
N ARG A 273 20.58 -1.42 17.88
CA ARG A 273 20.30 -2.84 17.62
C ARG A 273 18.92 -3.00 17.00
N VAL A 274 18.86 -3.63 15.84
CA VAL A 274 17.59 -3.84 15.10
C VAL A 274 17.40 -5.33 14.83
N ALA A 275 16.29 -5.90 15.29
CA ALA A 275 15.84 -7.23 14.91
C ALA A 275 14.90 -7.15 13.70
N ILE A 276 15.17 -7.96 12.68
CA ILE A 276 14.26 -8.20 11.55
C ILE A 276 13.72 -9.61 11.68
N VAL A 277 12.42 -9.75 11.91
CA VAL A 277 11.75 -11.05 12.00
C VAL A 277 11.21 -11.42 10.62
N GLY A 278 11.71 -12.54 10.10
CA GLY A 278 11.42 -13.07 8.77
C GLY A 278 12.55 -12.78 7.79
N CYS A 279 13.00 -13.81 7.06
CA CYS A 279 13.99 -13.67 5.97
C CYS A 279 13.41 -14.04 4.60
N GLY A 280 12.15 -13.68 4.34
CA GLY A 280 11.60 -13.62 2.99
C GLY A 280 12.14 -12.43 2.19
N TYR A 281 11.61 -12.18 0.99
CA TYR A 281 12.06 -11.07 0.13
C TYR A 281 12.08 -9.74 0.88
N SER A 282 10.98 -9.41 1.56
CA SER A 282 10.85 -8.15 2.28
C SER A 282 11.78 -8.02 3.48
N GLY A 283 11.97 -9.10 4.26
CA GLY A 283 12.86 -9.09 5.41
C GLY A 283 14.33 -8.98 5.02
N VAL A 284 14.74 -9.64 3.94
CA VAL A 284 16.12 -9.55 3.41
C VAL A 284 16.42 -8.16 2.87
N GLU A 285 15.52 -7.57 2.08
CA GLU A 285 15.70 -6.21 1.55
C GLU A 285 15.75 -5.17 2.69
N LEU A 286 14.86 -5.31 3.68
CA LEU A 286 14.83 -4.44 4.85
C LEU A 286 16.12 -4.57 5.67
N ALA A 287 16.60 -5.79 5.94
CA ALA A 287 17.85 -6.01 6.67
C ALA A 287 19.05 -5.37 5.96
N ALA A 288 19.14 -5.54 4.64
CA ALA A 288 20.18 -4.92 3.83
C ALA A 288 20.11 -3.38 3.89
N THR A 289 18.92 -2.82 3.73
CA THR A 289 18.67 -1.36 3.72
C THR A 289 18.99 -0.72 5.07
N ILE A 290 18.49 -1.30 6.17
CA ILE A 290 18.75 -0.79 7.53
C ILE A 290 20.24 -0.87 7.86
N SER A 291 20.89 -1.96 7.50
CA SER A 291 22.33 -2.11 7.73
C SER A 291 23.15 -1.08 6.95
N GLU A 292 22.79 -0.81 5.69
CA GLU A 292 23.44 0.22 4.87
C GLU A 292 23.25 1.65 5.43
N ARG A 293 22.08 1.93 5.99
CA ARG A 293 21.79 3.20 6.67
C ARG A 293 22.59 3.36 7.97
N LEU A 294 22.57 2.35 8.82
CA LEU A 294 23.19 2.41 10.15
C LEU A 294 24.72 2.28 10.09
N LYS A 295 25.24 1.49 9.15
CA LYS A 295 26.68 1.18 9.00
C LYS A 295 27.27 0.67 10.32
N ASP A 296 28.39 1.25 10.75
CA ASP A 296 29.09 0.96 12.01
C ASP A 296 28.34 1.42 13.26
N ARG A 297 27.33 2.29 13.12
CA ARG A 297 26.52 2.79 14.25
C ARG A 297 25.45 1.80 14.71
N GLY A 298 25.28 0.68 14.03
CA GLY A 298 24.22 -0.27 14.36
C GLY A 298 24.54 -1.73 14.07
N VAL A 299 23.77 -2.61 14.69
CA VAL A 299 23.82 -4.05 14.52
C VAL A 299 22.45 -4.53 14.06
N VAL A 300 22.40 -5.17 12.90
CA VAL A 300 21.17 -5.74 12.34
C VAL A 300 21.20 -7.26 12.50
N GLN A 301 20.16 -7.81 13.12
CA GLN A 301 19.99 -9.24 13.33
C GLN A 301 18.73 -9.71 12.60
N ALA A 302 18.89 -10.55 11.57
CA ALA A 302 17.77 -11.10 10.81
C ALA A 302 17.47 -12.53 11.27
N ILE A 303 16.22 -12.78 11.65
CA ILE A 303 15.76 -14.01 12.28
C ILE A 303 14.87 -14.77 11.30
N ASN A 304 15.10 -16.08 11.14
CA ASN A 304 14.22 -16.92 10.34
C ASN A 304 14.11 -18.34 10.90
N VAL A 305 12.92 -18.92 10.79
CA VAL A 305 12.67 -20.30 11.20
C VAL A 305 13.42 -21.29 10.32
N ASP A 306 13.56 -20.99 9.02
CA ASP A 306 14.33 -21.84 8.11
C ASP A 306 15.83 -21.68 8.32
N LYS A 307 16.59 -22.71 7.95
CA LYS A 307 18.06 -22.69 7.91
C LYS A 307 18.64 -21.86 6.77
N SER A 308 17.81 -21.20 5.97
CA SER A 308 18.23 -20.36 4.85
C SER A 308 17.36 -19.09 4.75
N ILE A 309 17.92 -18.05 4.13
CA ILE A 309 17.16 -16.88 3.70
C ILE A 309 16.51 -17.15 2.34
N LEU A 310 15.44 -16.42 2.03
CA LEU A 310 14.70 -16.53 0.78
C LEU A 310 14.40 -17.99 0.39
N PRO A 311 13.75 -18.80 1.26
CA PRO A 311 13.61 -20.25 1.06
C PRO A 311 12.95 -20.64 -0.27
N ASN A 312 12.10 -19.75 -0.83
CA ASN A 312 11.39 -19.94 -2.09
C ASN A 312 12.10 -19.34 -3.31
N ALA A 313 13.29 -18.74 -3.15
CA ALA A 313 14.03 -18.14 -4.25
C ALA A 313 15.00 -19.15 -4.89
N PRO A 314 15.34 -18.98 -6.18
CA PRO A 314 16.38 -19.78 -6.83
C PRO A 314 17.73 -19.72 -6.08
N PRO A 315 18.54 -20.79 -6.10
CA PRO A 315 19.81 -20.84 -5.35
C PRO A 315 20.74 -19.64 -5.60
N GLY A 316 20.92 -19.23 -6.87
CA GLY A 316 21.77 -18.07 -7.20
C GLY A 316 21.31 -16.75 -6.59
N ASN A 317 19.99 -16.54 -6.43
CA ASN A 317 19.45 -15.36 -5.77
C ASN A 317 19.73 -15.42 -4.26
N ARG A 318 19.59 -16.61 -3.64
CA ARG A 318 19.91 -16.81 -2.22
C ARG A 318 21.39 -16.55 -1.93
N GLU A 319 22.28 -17.10 -2.74
CA GLU A 319 23.73 -16.90 -2.61
C GLU A 319 24.12 -15.43 -2.77
N SER A 320 23.52 -14.75 -3.75
CA SER A 320 23.77 -13.32 -3.97
C SER A 320 23.30 -12.48 -2.79
N ALA A 321 22.09 -12.75 -2.27
CA ALA A 321 21.56 -12.08 -1.09
C ALA A 321 22.44 -12.34 0.15
N GLN A 322 22.88 -13.59 0.36
CA GLN A 322 23.75 -13.94 1.48
C GLN A 322 25.08 -13.18 1.41
N LYS A 323 25.71 -13.09 0.23
CA LYS A 323 26.94 -12.30 0.04
C LYS A 323 26.73 -10.83 0.43
N VAL A 324 25.61 -10.23 0.02
CA VAL A 324 25.29 -8.84 0.37
C VAL A 324 25.12 -8.69 1.88
N LEU A 325 24.29 -9.52 2.52
CA LEU A 325 24.05 -9.46 3.97
C LEU A 325 25.34 -9.67 4.77
N SER A 326 26.18 -10.64 4.38
CA SER A 326 27.49 -10.86 4.99
C SER A 326 28.44 -9.66 4.81
N SER A 327 28.51 -9.08 3.61
CA SER A 327 29.35 -7.89 3.37
C SER A 327 28.91 -6.66 4.17
N ARG A 328 27.66 -6.65 4.62
CA ARG A 328 27.05 -5.59 5.44
C ARG A 328 26.99 -5.96 6.94
N ASN A 329 27.67 -7.03 7.35
CA ASN A 329 27.70 -7.50 8.75
C ASN A 329 26.32 -7.75 9.37
N VAL A 330 25.32 -8.13 8.56
CA VAL A 330 24.01 -8.55 9.08
C VAL A 330 24.17 -9.92 9.73
N GLN A 331 23.76 -10.02 10.99
CA GLN A 331 23.82 -11.27 11.74
C GLN A 331 22.59 -12.13 11.43
N LEU A 332 22.81 -13.32 10.88
CA LEU A 332 21.72 -14.24 10.55
C LEU A 332 21.47 -15.23 11.70
N LEU A 333 20.29 -15.14 12.31
CA LEU A 333 19.79 -16.05 13.33
C LEU A 333 18.79 -17.03 12.71
N LEU A 334 19.31 -17.97 11.92
CA LEU A 334 18.54 -18.96 11.17
C LEU A 334 18.25 -20.21 12.00
N GLY A 335 17.16 -20.90 11.71
CA GLY A 335 16.70 -22.04 12.52
C GLY A 335 16.04 -21.64 13.84
N TYR A 336 15.66 -20.37 14.00
CA TYR A 336 15.03 -19.83 15.20
C TYR A 336 13.72 -19.13 14.86
N PHE A 337 12.72 -19.29 15.74
CA PHE A 337 11.51 -18.47 15.70
C PHE A 337 11.40 -17.65 16.98
N VAL A 338 10.72 -16.50 16.88
CA VAL A 338 10.47 -15.63 18.03
C VAL A 338 9.34 -16.23 18.84
N ARG A 339 9.60 -16.54 20.11
CA ARG A 339 8.61 -17.09 21.04
C ARG A 339 7.79 -15.99 21.69
N CYS A 340 8.43 -14.91 22.11
CA CYS A 340 7.76 -13.71 22.62
C CYS A 340 8.67 -12.48 22.49
N ILE A 341 8.05 -11.31 22.57
CA ILE A 341 8.72 -10.01 22.62
C ILE A 341 8.27 -9.32 23.90
N LYS A 342 9.22 -8.82 24.68
CA LYS A 342 8.94 -8.12 25.94
C LYS A 342 9.63 -6.75 25.91
N LYS A 343 9.07 -5.78 26.61
CA LYS A 343 9.80 -4.56 26.96
C LYS A 343 10.75 -4.88 28.11
N ASP A 344 11.94 -4.29 28.07
CA ASP A 344 12.86 -4.35 29.20
C ASP A 344 12.40 -3.36 30.28
N ASP A 345 11.84 -3.88 31.37
CA ASP A 345 11.31 -3.07 32.48
C ASP A 345 12.40 -2.62 33.46
N THR A 346 13.66 -3.08 33.30
CA THR A 346 14.75 -2.72 34.21
C THR A 346 15.27 -1.29 34.01
N THR A 347 14.87 -0.63 32.91
CA THR A 347 15.25 0.76 32.63
C THR A 347 14.23 1.75 33.20
N GLU A 348 14.23 1.95 34.52
CA GLU A 348 13.39 2.98 35.19
C GLU A 348 13.83 4.43 34.86
N SER A 349 15.01 4.62 34.25
CA SER A 349 15.53 5.95 33.92
C SER A 349 15.21 6.33 32.46
N HIS A 350 14.03 6.91 32.24
CA HIS A 350 13.59 7.86 31.19
C HIS A 350 14.15 7.86 29.76
N ASN A 351 15.02 6.94 29.31
CA ASN A 351 15.76 7.19 28.08
C ASN A 351 16.29 5.96 27.36
N ASN A 352 15.70 4.76 27.46
CA ASN A 352 15.86 3.77 26.37
C ASN A 352 14.79 2.68 26.40
N GLU A 353 13.84 2.73 25.46
CA GLU A 353 12.96 1.59 25.25
C GLU A 353 13.76 0.50 24.53
N ARG A 354 14.11 -0.55 25.27
CA ARG A 354 14.67 -1.78 24.73
C ARG A 354 13.64 -2.88 24.76
N TYR A 355 13.79 -3.81 23.83
CA TYR A 355 12.96 -4.99 23.69
C TYR A 355 13.80 -6.24 23.77
N ILE A 356 13.29 -7.23 24.50
CA ILE A 356 13.89 -8.54 24.67
C ILE A 356 13.11 -9.52 23.80
N LEU A 357 13.81 -10.21 22.89
CA LEU A 357 13.23 -11.30 22.10
C LEU A 357 13.75 -12.63 22.63
N GLU A 358 12.82 -13.49 23.02
CA GLU A 358 13.12 -14.89 23.33
C GLU A 358 13.02 -15.71 22.05
N LEU A 359 14.13 -16.28 21.62
CA LEU A 359 14.25 -17.08 20.42
C LEU A 359 14.28 -18.56 20.79
N GLN A 360 13.40 -19.34 20.17
CA GLN A 360 13.35 -20.79 20.33
C GLN A 360 13.83 -21.46 19.04
N PRO A 361 14.69 -22.49 19.13
CA PRO A 361 15.14 -23.20 17.95
C PRO A 361 14.02 -24.06 17.36
N ALA A 362 14.03 -24.16 16.04
CA ALA A 362 13.13 -25.04 15.29
C ALA A 362 13.51 -26.53 15.47
N GLU A 363 14.77 -26.82 15.81
CA GLU A 363 15.27 -28.17 16.03
C GLU A 363 15.45 -28.49 17.52
N ARG A 364 15.13 -29.73 17.89
CA ARG A 364 15.33 -30.22 19.26
C ARG A 364 16.82 -30.34 19.58
N GLY A 365 17.19 -30.05 20.82
CA GLY A 365 18.57 -30.18 21.31
C GLY A 365 19.46 -28.96 21.07
N VAL A 366 18.96 -27.93 20.39
CA VAL A 366 19.61 -26.61 20.32
C VAL A 366 19.10 -25.75 21.49
N GLU A 367 19.95 -24.89 22.03
CA GLU A 367 19.58 -23.97 23.11
C GLU A 367 18.81 -22.75 22.58
N SER A 368 17.86 -22.28 23.39
CA SER A 368 17.17 -21.00 23.21
C SER A 368 18.15 -19.84 23.34
N LYS A 369 17.83 -18.73 22.67
CA LYS A 369 18.62 -17.49 22.73
C LYS A 369 17.76 -16.34 23.20
N VAL A 370 18.37 -15.37 23.85
CA VAL A 370 17.73 -14.10 24.19
C VAL A 370 18.55 -12.99 23.55
N ILE A 371 17.89 -12.08 22.85
CA ILE A 371 18.53 -10.90 22.27
C ILE A 371 17.84 -9.63 22.76
N GLU A 372 18.64 -8.58 22.94
CA GLU A 372 18.17 -7.23 23.28
C GLU A 372 18.33 -6.33 22.06
N VAL A 373 17.27 -5.59 21.73
CA VAL A 373 17.23 -4.68 20.58
C VAL A 373 16.49 -3.39 20.90
N ASP A 374 16.79 -2.33 20.15
CA ASP A 374 16.09 -1.04 20.26
C ASP A 374 14.88 -0.95 19.31
N LEU A 375 14.82 -1.84 18.31
CA LEU A 375 13.76 -1.88 17.30
C LEU A 375 13.50 -3.31 16.81
N VAL A 376 12.23 -3.70 16.77
CA VAL A 376 11.78 -4.94 16.12
C VAL A 376 10.97 -4.62 14.87
N LEU A 377 11.41 -5.13 13.73
CA LEU A 377 10.69 -5.05 12.46
C LEU A 377 10.14 -6.43 12.10
N TRP A 378 8.85 -6.50 11.81
CA TRP A 378 8.12 -7.76 11.57
C TRP A 378 7.68 -7.88 10.12
N THR A 379 8.13 -8.93 9.45
CA THR A 379 7.83 -9.18 8.02
C THR A 379 7.23 -10.56 7.78
N VAL A 380 6.86 -11.28 8.84
CA VAL A 380 6.32 -12.64 8.77
C VAL A 380 4.81 -12.63 8.73
N GLY A 381 4.26 -13.42 7.81
CA GLY A 381 2.84 -13.72 7.76
C GLY A 381 1.99 -12.57 7.21
N SER A 382 0.93 -12.95 6.52
CA SER A 382 -0.08 -12.03 6.01
C SER A 382 -1.47 -12.55 6.30
N LYS A 383 -2.39 -11.65 6.65
CA LYS A 383 -3.80 -11.92 6.86
C LYS A 383 -4.60 -11.23 5.74
N PRO A 384 -5.34 -11.97 4.91
CA PRO A 384 -6.25 -11.36 3.92
C PRO A 384 -7.33 -10.53 4.61
N LEU A 385 -7.67 -9.38 4.02
CA LEU A 385 -8.68 -8.47 4.58
C LEU A 385 -10.12 -8.92 4.30
N LEU A 386 -10.34 -9.74 3.27
CA LEU A 386 -11.67 -10.21 2.90
C LEU A 386 -12.35 -11.02 4.01
N ALA A 387 -11.59 -11.84 4.73
CA ALA A 387 -12.08 -12.63 5.85
C ALA A 387 -12.63 -11.80 7.03
N GLU A 388 -12.27 -10.51 7.11
CA GLU A 388 -12.82 -9.59 8.12
C GLU A 388 -14.20 -9.08 7.73
N LEU A 389 -14.50 -8.99 6.43
CA LEU A 389 -15.80 -8.54 5.91
C LEU A 389 -16.92 -9.58 6.13
N GLU A 390 -16.58 -10.86 6.30
CA GLU A 390 -17.55 -11.94 6.56
C GLU A 390 -18.08 -11.96 8.01
N GLN A 391 -17.44 -11.25 8.94
CA GLN A 391 -17.80 -11.27 10.37
C GLN A 391 -19.00 -10.39 10.72
N SER A 392 -19.63 -9.74 9.73
CA SER A 392 -20.84 -8.95 9.89
C SER A 392 -22.09 -9.85 10.05
N ASP A 393 -23.14 -9.35 10.72
CA ASP A 393 -24.37 -10.07 11.14
C ASP A 393 -25.16 -10.81 10.03
N LYS A 394 -24.74 -10.70 8.77
CA LYS A 394 -25.20 -11.53 7.64
C LYS A 394 -23.97 -12.10 6.93
N PRO A 395 -23.60 -13.38 7.17
CA PRO A 395 -22.41 -13.96 6.56
C PRO A 395 -22.55 -13.98 5.04
N ILE A 396 -21.71 -13.22 4.36
CA ILE A 396 -21.49 -13.35 2.93
C ILE A 396 -20.80 -14.70 2.74
N TYR A 397 -21.39 -15.60 1.95
CA TYR A 397 -20.74 -16.87 1.65
C TYR A 397 -19.83 -16.68 0.42
N LEU A 398 -18.67 -16.02 0.62
CA LEU A 398 -17.60 -16.11 -0.37
C LEU A 398 -16.83 -17.41 -0.08
N PRO A 399 -16.56 -18.26 -1.07
CA PRO A 399 -15.73 -19.44 -0.82
C PRO A 399 -14.30 -18.97 -0.52
N LEU A 400 -13.91 -19.02 0.74
CA LEU A 400 -12.56 -18.73 1.18
C LEU A 400 -11.76 -20.03 1.34
N ASN A 401 -10.49 -20.00 0.92
CA ASN A 401 -9.57 -21.10 1.20
C ASN A 401 -9.13 -21.09 2.68
N GLY A 402 -8.39 -22.11 3.12
CA GLY A 402 -7.88 -22.22 4.50
C GLY A 402 -6.93 -21.09 4.95
N ARG A 403 -6.58 -20.14 4.07
CA ARG A 403 -5.82 -18.93 4.39
C ARG A 403 -6.69 -17.66 4.44
N GLY A 404 -7.99 -17.77 4.21
CA GLY A 404 -8.94 -16.65 4.20
C GLY A 404 -8.96 -15.85 2.90
N GLN A 405 -8.45 -16.40 1.79
CA GLN A 405 -8.46 -15.74 0.47
C GLN A 405 -9.63 -16.26 -0.36
N ALA A 406 -10.22 -15.40 -1.20
CA ALA A 406 -11.25 -15.84 -2.15
C ALA A 406 -10.74 -16.96 -3.09
N GLU A 407 -11.49 -18.05 -3.18
CA GLU A 407 -11.26 -19.09 -4.17
C GLU A 407 -11.76 -18.64 -5.54
N THR A 408 -10.88 -18.75 -6.54
CA THR A 408 -11.16 -18.34 -7.92
C THR A 408 -10.93 -19.46 -8.92
N ASP A 409 -11.58 -19.36 -10.08
CA ASP A 409 -11.28 -20.18 -11.27
C ASP A 409 -10.12 -19.59 -12.09
N GLU A 410 -9.72 -20.22 -13.20
CA GLU A 410 -8.65 -19.72 -14.09
C GLU A 410 -8.95 -18.36 -14.73
N THR A 411 -10.21 -17.90 -14.72
CA THR A 411 -10.64 -16.59 -15.21
C THR A 411 -10.74 -15.54 -14.10
N LEU A 412 -10.23 -15.87 -12.91
CA LEU A 412 -10.23 -15.02 -11.70
C LEU A 412 -11.64 -14.75 -11.15
N ARG A 413 -12.66 -15.51 -11.58
CA ARG A 413 -14.00 -15.41 -11.01
C ARG A 413 -14.08 -16.15 -9.70
N VAL A 414 -14.74 -15.57 -8.71
CA VAL A 414 -14.97 -16.23 -7.43
C VAL A 414 -15.85 -17.48 -7.64
N LYS A 415 -15.45 -18.62 -7.10
CA LYS A 415 -16.22 -19.87 -7.26
C LYS A 415 -17.63 -19.73 -6.67
N GLY A 416 -18.58 -20.52 -7.15
CA GLY A 416 -19.94 -20.57 -6.59
C GLY A 416 -20.83 -19.35 -6.87
N SER A 417 -20.33 -18.30 -7.54
CA SER A 417 -21.17 -17.23 -8.07
C SER A 417 -21.91 -17.72 -9.32
N ILE A 418 -23.08 -18.34 -9.13
CA ILE A 418 -23.88 -18.92 -10.21
C ILE A 418 -24.72 -17.81 -10.85
N SER A 419 -24.36 -17.45 -12.09
CA SER A 419 -25.22 -16.92 -13.16
C SER A 419 -25.67 -15.44 -13.22
N THR A 420 -25.46 -14.58 -12.23
CA THR A 420 -25.75 -13.12 -12.40
C THR A 420 -24.77 -12.16 -11.72
N GLY A 421 -24.10 -12.57 -10.64
CA GLY A 421 -23.12 -11.78 -9.92
C GLY A 421 -21.70 -12.09 -10.35
N ARG A 422 -21.04 -11.13 -10.98
CA ARG A 422 -19.72 -11.32 -11.58
C ARG A 422 -18.66 -10.74 -10.64
N PHE A 423 -18.18 -11.58 -9.74
CA PHE A 423 -17.08 -11.26 -8.81
C PHE A 423 -15.75 -11.69 -9.41
N CYS A 424 -14.80 -10.76 -9.54
CA CYS A 424 -13.42 -11.08 -9.87
C CYS A 424 -12.56 -10.94 -8.61
N GLY A 425 -11.93 -12.03 -8.17
CA GLY A 425 -11.01 -12.04 -7.03
C GLY A 425 -9.57 -11.93 -7.51
N LEU A 426 -8.88 -10.83 -7.18
CA LEU A 426 -7.46 -10.64 -7.51
C LEU A 426 -6.52 -11.00 -6.34
N GLU A 427 -7.08 -11.49 -5.23
CA GLU A 427 -6.36 -11.74 -3.98
C GLU A 427 -5.32 -12.88 -4.05
N SER A 428 -5.43 -13.76 -5.06
CA SER A 428 -4.54 -14.90 -5.24
C SER A 428 -3.16 -14.51 -5.79
N LEU A 429 -2.99 -13.28 -6.29
CA LEU A 429 -1.70 -12.74 -6.72
C LEU A 429 -0.99 -12.06 -5.54
N GLY A 430 -0.68 -12.83 -4.51
CA GLY A 430 0.32 -12.41 -3.53
C GLY A 430 1.61 -12.02 -4.26
N CYS A 431 2.38 -11.07 -3.71
CA CYS A 431 3.65 -10.60 -4.27
C CYS A 431 4.67 -11.70 -4.69
N ASN A 432 4.41 -12.96 -4.34
CA ASN A 432 5.23 -14.12 -4.67
C ASN A 432 4.86 -14.82 -6.00
N LYS A 433 3.83 -14.38 -6.73
CA LYS A 433 3.53 -14.87 -8.08
C LYS A 433 3.09 -13.72 -8.99
N TRP A 434 4.07 -12.98 -9.50
CA TRP A 434 3.90 -12.27 -10.77
C TRP A 434 4.36 -13.19 -11.90
N PRO A 435 3.47 -13.88 -12.62
CA PRO A 435 3.62 -14.04 -14.05
C PRO A 435 2.84 -12.90 -14.71
N THR A 436 3.59 -11.95 -15.26
CA THR A 436 3.15 -11.07 -16.35
C THR A 436 2.64 -11.92 -17.52
N SER A 437 1.37 -12.32 -17.46
CA SER A 437 0.52 -12.65 -18.60
C SER A 437 -0.84 -13.07 -18.06
N THR A 438 -1.91 -12.47 -18.59
CA THR A 438 -3.32 -12.86 -18.38
C THR A 438 -4.01 -12.22 -17.17
N ALA A 439 -4.16 -10.90 -17.22
CA ALA A 439 -5.43 -10.27 -16.84
C ALA A 439 -6.10 -9.90 -18.17
N VAL A 440 -7.13 -10.66 -18.56
CA VAL A 440 -7.95 -10.43 -19.77
C VAL A 440 -9.33 -9.96 -19.32
#